data_AF-A0A6A8FKB6-F1
#
_entry.id   AF-A0A6A8FKB6-F1
#
_cell.length_a   1.000
_cell.length_b   1.000
_cell.length_c   1.000
_cell.angle_alpha   90.00
_cell.angle_beta   90.00
_cell.angle_gamma   90.00
#
_symmetry.space_group_name_H-M   'P 1'
#
loop_
_entity.id
_entity.type
_entity.pdbx_description
1 polymer ?
#
loop_
_entity_poly.entity_id
_entity_poly.type
_entity_poly.pdbx_seq_one_letter_code
_entity_poly.pdbx_strand_id
1 'polypeptide(L)'
;MNISAVLLACIISTILVTGLISHAFAVQLTAFLSPQANSAQPDLTAVRFLTLNYDPGSALAQQFNGKAEHVRFTLNGTTGGMSQLISTFNQDIATEKQSPVRFNNATLQYQGDLIGEP
;
A
#
# COMPACT_ATOMS: atom_id res chain seq x y z
N MET A 1 -7.60 46.00 16.04
CA MET A 1 -7.38 44.66 15.46
C MET A 1 -7.28 44.81 13.95
N ASN A 2 -6.14 44.48 13.33
CA ASN A 2 -5.93 44.71 11.90
C ASN A 2 -6.61 43.59 11.11
N ILE A 3 -7.77 43.90 10.50
CA ILE A 3 -8.63 42.92 9.80
C ILE A 3 -7.85 42.14 8.73
N SER A 4 -6.88 42.76 8.06
CA SER A 4 -6.01 42.09 7.08
C SER A 4 -5.09 41.03 7.67
N ALA A 5 -4.59 41.24 8.89
CA ALA A 5 -3.73 40.26 9.56
C ALA A 5 -4.52 39.02 9.99
N VAL A 6 -5.78 39.22 10.42
CA VAL A 6 -6.69 38.13 10.77
C VAL A 6 -7.06 37.30 9.54
N LEU A 7 -7.39 37.96 8.42
CA LEU A 7 -7.69 37.30 7.15
C LEU A 7 -6.52 36.46 6.63
N LEU A 8 -5.30 37.00 6.68
CA LEU A 8 -4.10 36.27 6.25
C LEU A 8 -3.84 35.04 7.15
N ALA A 9 -4.01 35.18 8.47
CA ALA A 9 -3.86 34.07 9.40
C ALA A 9 -4.88 32.96 9.13
N CYS A 10 -6.16 33.30 8.89
CA CYS A 10 -7.20 32.33 8.55
C CYS A 10 -6.87 31.56 7.26
N ILE A 11 -6.40 32.25 6.21
CA ILE A 11 -6.03 31.61 4.93
C ILE A 11 -4.85 30.63 5.15
N ILE A 12 -3.81 31.06 5.85
CA ILE A 12 -2.64 30.20 6.15
C ILE A 12 -3.06 28.97 6.97
N SER A 13 -3.92 29.14 7.97
CA SER A 13 -4.45 28.02 8.78
C SER A 13 -5.24 27.02 7.96
N THR A 14 -6.08 27.48 7.01
CA THR A 14 -6.83 26.55 6.14
C THR A 14 -5.93 25.76 5.19
N ILE A 15 -4.88 26.38 4.66
CA ILE A 15 -3.91 25.71 3.78
C ILE A 15 -3.13 24.65 4.55
N LEU A 16 -2.67 24.97 5.78
CA LEU A 16 -1.89 24.03 6.61
C LEU A 16 -2.66 22.76 6.96
N VAL A 17 -3.96 22.86 7.26
CA VAL A 17 -4.78 21.69 7.65
C VAL A 17 -5.00 20.75 6.46
N THR A 18 -5.15 21.28 5.24
CA THR A 18 -5.34 20.45 4.04
C THR A 18 -4.08 19.72 3.57
N GLY A 19 -2.89 20.13 4.02
CA GLY A 19 -1.61 19.52 3.63
C GLY A 19 -1.16 18.31 4.46
N LEU A 20 -1.83 18.01 5.59
CA LEU A 20 -1.38 16.98 6.53
C LEU A 20 -1.89 15.56 6.20
N ILE A 21 -2.75 15.41 5.20
CA ILE A 21 -3.32 14.11 4.79
C ILE A 21 -2.84 13.72 3.38
N SER A 22 -1.55 13.91 3.10
CA SER A 22 -0.93 13.24 1.97
C SER A 22 -0.65 11.80 2.39
N HIS A 23 -1.57 10.87 2.10
CA HIS A 23 -1.25 9.44 2.13
C HIS A 23 -0.15 9.20 1.10
N ALA A 24 1.10 9.14 1.54
CA ALA A 24 2.24 8.87 0.68
C ALA A 24 2.15 7.41 0.22
N PHE A 25 1.56 7.19 -0.95
CA PHE A 25 1.64 5.90 -1.63
C PHE A 25 3.06 5.73 -2.15
N ALA A 26 3.92 5.14 -1.32
CA ALA A 26 5.27 4.79 -1.73
C ALA A 26 5.26 3.43 -2.43
N VAL A 27 5.77 3.40 -3.66
CA VAL A 27 6.18 2.16 -4.34
C VAL A 27 7.64 2.31 -4.67
N GLN A 28 8.44 1.35 -4.20
CA GLN A 28 9.86 1.29 -4.48
C GLN A 28 10.17 -0.04 -5.15
N LEU A 29 10.89 0.03 -6.27
CA LEU A 29 11.44 -1.13 -6.95
C LEU A 29 12.96 -1.05 -6.91
N THR A 30 13.59 -2.06 -6.33
CA THR A 30 15.05 -2.22 -6.34
C THR A 30 15.35 -3.51 -7.09
N ALA A 31 16.17 -3.48 -8.14
CA ALA A 31 16.49 -4.67 -8.90
C ALA A 31 17.99 -4.76 -9.17
N PHE A 32 18.57 -5.94 -8.90
CA PHE A 32 19.91 -6.28 -9.36
C PHE A 32 19.80 -7.14 -10.62
N LEU A 33 20.34 -6.64 -11.73
CA LEU A 33 20.33 -7.34 -13.02
C LEU A 33 21.69 -8.00 -13.24
N SER A 34 21.71 -9.33 -13.46
CA SER A 34 22.91 -10.04 -13.86
C SER A 34 22.80 -10.48 -15.33
N PRO A 35 23.44 -9.78 -16.27
CA PRO A 35 23.44 -10.17 -17.69
C PRO A 35 24.03 -11.57 -17.92
N GLN A 36 25.01 -11.95 -17.10
CA GLN A 36 25.66 -13.27 -17.18
C GLN A 36 24.72 -14.40 -16.78
N ALA A 37 23.88 -14.18 -15.75
CA ALA A 37 22.93 -15.18 -15.28
C ALA A 37 21.60 -15.14 -16.05
N ASN A 38 21.40 -14.16 -16.94
CA ASN A 38 20.13 -13.85 -17.59
C ASN A 38 18.94 -13.86 -16.61
N SER A 39 19.17 -13.34 -15.40
CA SER A 39 18.21 -13.36 -14.30
C SER A 39 18.36 -12.14 -13.41
N ALA A 40 17.30 -11.84 -12.66
CA ALA A 40 17.24 -10.73 -11.72
C ALA A 40 16.48 -11.14 -10.46
N GLN A 41 16.80 -10.49 -9.35
CA GLN A 41 16.05 -10.61 -8.10
C GLN A 41 15.53 -9.22 -7.72
N PRO A 42 14.36 -8.81 -8.24
CA PRO A 42 13.76 -7.56 -7.87
C PRO A 42 13.12 -7.64 -6.47
N ASP A 43 13.23 -6.55 -5.72
CA ASP A 43 12.51 -6.27 -4.49
C ASP A 43 11.51 -5.14 -4.77
N LEU A 44 10.23 -5.45 -4.62
CA LEU A 44 9.12 -4.52 -4.76
C LEU A 44 8.50 -4.27 -3.38
N THR A 45 8.68 -3.07 -2.85
CA THR A 45 8.07 -2.64 -1.61
C THR A 45 6.96 -1.63 -1.91
N ALA A 46 5.78 -1.85 -1.34
CA ALA A 46 4.64 -0.97 -1.49
C ALA A 46 3.99 -0.69 -0.13
N VAL A 47 3.75 0.59 0.16
CA VAL A 47 2.98 1.02 1.33
C VAL A 47 1.59 1.45 0.87
N ARG A 48 0.56 0.96 1.55
CA ARG A 48 -0.85 1.25 1.24
C ARG A 48 -1.61 1.55 2.52
N PHE A 49 -2.48 2.55 2.43
CA PHE A 49 -3.48 2.87 3.45
C PHE A 49 -4.86 2.61 2.84
N LEU A 50 -5.68 1.83 3.53
CA LEU A 50 -7.02 1.45 3.10
C LEU A 50 -8.00 1.91 4.18
N THR A 51 -8.84 2.89 3.85
CA THR A 51 -9.91 3.36 4.73
C THR A 51 -11.19 2.62 4.38
N LEU A 52 -11.74 1.87 5.34
CA LEU A 52 -13.02 1.21 5.22
C LEU A 52 -14.09 2.10 5.85
N ASN A 53 -15.02 2.61 5.04
CA ASN A 53 -16.15 3.40 5.53
C ASN A 53 -17.36 2.50 5.76
N TYR A 54 -18.01 2.64 6.91
CA TYR A 54 -19.20 1.88 7.29
C TYR A 54 -20.16 2.76 8.11
N ASP A 55 -21.45 2.42 8.06
CA ASP A 55 -22.47 3.18 8.77
C ASP A 55 -22.31 3.06 10.29
N PRO A 56 -22.56 4.15 11.05
CA PRO A 56 -22.60 4.11 12.51
C PRO A 56 -23.58 3.05 13.03
N GLY A 57 -23.14 2.25 14.00
CA GLY A 57 -23.96 1.19 14.59
C GLY A 57 -24.12 -0.08 13.75
N SER A 58 -23.57 -0.13 12.53
CA SER A 58 -23.54 -1.35 11.71
C SER A 58 -22.75 -2.48 12.37
N ALA A 59 -22.94 -3.71 11.90
CA ALA A 59 -22.18 -4.86 12.38
C ALA A 59 -20.65 -4.67 12.20
N LEU A 60 -20.23 -4.00 11.11
CA LEU A 60 -18.83 -3.67 10.88
C LEU A 60 -18.32 -2.62 11.87
N ALA A 61 -19.13 -1.58 12.14
CA ALA A 61 -18.79 -0.59 13.17
C ALA A 61 -18.59 -1.27 14.53
N GLN A 62 -19.50 -2.16 14.93
CA GLN A 62 -19.38 -2.91 16.18
C GLN A 62 -18.17 -3.84 16.19
N GLN A 63 -17.87 -4.49 15.07
CA GLN A 63 -16.74 -5.41 14.94
C GLN A 63 -15.39 -4.71 15.05
N PHE A 64 -15.26 -3.50 14.51
CA PHE A 64 -14.00 -2.76 14.46
C PHE A 64 -13.85 -1.71 15.55
N ASN A 65 -14.92 -1.34 16.27
CA ASN A 65 -14.87 -0.32 17.32
C ASN A 65 -13.72 -0.57 18.31
N GLY A 66 -12.79 0.38 18.36
CA GLY A 66 -11.64 0.36 19.27
C GLY A 66 -10.61 -0.73 18.98
N LYS A 67 -10.70 -1.43 17.83
CA LYS A 67 -9.71 -2.43 17.44
C LYS A 67 -8.39 -1.79 17.05
N ALA A 68 -7.30 -2.37 17.54
CA ALA A 68 -5.94 -2.10 17.09
C ALA A 68 -5.20 -3.44 16.98
N GLU A 69 -4.94 -3.89 15.75
CA GLU A 69 -4.30 -5.18 15.48
C GLU A 69 -3.09 -5.00 14.57
N HIS A 70 -2.00 -5.68 14.90
CA HIS A 70 -0.82 -5.76 14.06
C HIS A 70 -0.74 -7.15 13.43
N VAL A 71 -0.66 -7.23 12.10
CA VAL A 71 -0.56 -8.49 11.36
C VAL A 71 0.75 -8.53 10.59
N ARG A 72 1.46 -9.65 10.70
CA ARG A 72 2.67 -9.93 9.92
C ARG A 72 2.71 -11.38 9.45
N PHE A 73 3.01 -11.61 8.19
CA PHE A 73 3.25 -12.94 7.65
C PHE A 73 4.23 -12.93 6.48
N THR A 74 4.84 -14.08 6.23
CA THR A 74 5.73 -14.33 5.09
C THR A 74 5.26 -15.57 4.35
N LEU A 75 5.04 -15.46 3.04
CA LEU A 75 4.70 -16.56 2.16
C LEU A 75 5.83 -16.77 1.15
N ASN A 76 6.21 -18.02 0.92
CA ASN A 76 7.17 -18.39 -0.13
C ASN A 76 6.42 -18.91 -1.36
N GLY A 77 7.10 -19.04 -2.50
CA GLY A 77 6.46 -19.46 -3.75
C GLY A 77 5.78 -20.83 -3.74
N THR A 78 6.03 -21.68 -2.74
CA THR A 78 5.36 -22.98 -2.58
C THR A 78 4.14 -22.93 -1.66
N THR A 79 3.89 -21.79 -1.01
CA THR A 79 2.72 -21.58 -0.16
C THR A 79 1.45 -21.47 -1.01
N GLY A 80 0.34 -22.05 -0.54
CA GLY A 80 -0.94 -22.00 -1.25
C GLY A 80 -1.33 -20.56 -1.62
N GLY A 81 -1.77 -20.36 -2.88
CA GLY A 81 -2.14 -19.05 -3.42
C GLY A 81 -0.99 -18.27 -4.09
N MET A 82 0.28 -18.54 -3.76
CA MET A 82 1.41 -17.84 -4.37
C MET A 82 1.60 -18.17 -5.86
N SER A 83 1.26 -19.38 -6.29
CA SER A 83 1.26 -19.74 -7.72
C SER A 83 0.27 -18.89 -8.53
N GLN A 84 -0.93 -18.66 -7.98
CA GLN A 84 -1.93 -17.80 -8.60
C GLN A 84 -1.46 -16.34 -8.63
N LEU A 85 -0.88 -15.85 -7.53
CA LEU A 85 -0.32 -14.49 -7.46
C LEU A 85 0.75 -14.28 -8.56
N ILE A 86 1.72 -15.20 -8.65
CA ILE A 86 2.79 -15.17 -9.67
C ILE A 86 2.19 -15.23 -11.08
N SER A 87 1.19 -16.08 -11.28
CA SER A 87 0.49 -16.18 -12.57
C SER A 87 -0.19 -14.87 -12.96
N THR A 88 -0.91 -14.22 -12.04
CA THR A 88 -1.56 -12.92 -12.29
C THR A 88 -0.53 -11.86 -12.65
N PHE A 89 0.56 -11.72 -11.86
CA PHE A 89 1.63 -10.77 -12.19
C PHE A 89 2.24 -11.02 -13.57
N ASN A 90 2.52 -12.28 -13.91
CA ASN A 90 3.05 -12.63 -15.23
C ASN A 90 2.06 -12.31 -16.34
N GLN A 91 0.76 -12.54 -16.12
CA GLN A 91 -0.29 -12.20 -17.07
C GLN A 91 -0.34 -10.69 -17.29
N ASP A 92 -0.40 -9.90 -16.22
CA ASP A 92 -0.49 -8.43 -16.29
C ASP A 92 0.76 -7.82 -16.94
N ILE A 93 1.96 -8.31 -16.61
CA ILE A 93 3.20 -7.85 -17.25
C ILE A 93 3.22 -8.19 -18.73
N ALA A 94 2.72 -9.36 -19.12
CA ALA A 94 2.65 -9.75 -20.52
C ALA A 94 1.61 -8.93 -21.29
N THR A 95 0.44 -8.67 -20.71
CA THR A 95 -0.65 -7.95 -21.40
C THR A 95 -0.46 -6.44 -21.38
N GLU A 96 -0.07 -5.85 -20.26
CA GLU A 96 0.04 -4.40 -20.11
C GLU A 96 1.38 -3.85 -20.57
N LYS A 97 2.47 -4.63 -20.42
CA LYS A 97 3.83 -4.18 -20.73
C LYS A 97 4.46 -4.90 -21.92
N GLN A 98 3.79 -5.92 -22.47
CA GLN A 98 4.32 -6.74 -23.58
C GLN A 98 5.71 -7.31 -23.26
N SER A 99 6.01 -7.49 -21.98
CA SER A 99 7.33 -7.91 -21.55
C SER A 99 7.47 -9.43 -21.66
N PRO A 100 8.59 -9.95 -22.21
CA PRO A 100 8.87 -11.38 -22.25
C PRO A 100 9.35 -11.92 -20.90
N VAL A 101 9.63 -11.04 -19.92
CA VAL A 101 10.14 -11.43 -18.60
C VAL A 101 9.03 -12.04 -17.76
N ARG A 102 9.36 -13.12 -17.04
CA ARG A 102 8.44 -13.81 -16.14
C ARG A 102 9.08 -14.04 -14.78
N PHE A 103 8.26 -13.92 -13.75
CA PHE A 103 8.57 -14.39 -12.41
C PHE A 103 8.41 -15.91 -12.35
N ASN A 104 9.48 -16.59 -11.95
CA ASN A 104 9.48 -18.04 -11.72
C ASN A 104 9.24 -18.41 -10.24
N ASN A 105 9.54 -17.49 -9.34
CA ASN A 105 9.38 -17.65 -7.89
C ASN A 105 9.26 -16.26 -7.24
N ALA A 106 8.63 -16.20 -6.06
CA ALA A 106 8.48 -14.98 -5.28
C ALA A 106 8.36 -15.29 -3.78
N THR A 107 8.74 -14.31 -2.95
CA THR A 107 8.45 -14.30 -1.52
C THR A 107 7.61 -13.05 -1.24
N LEU A 108 6.46 -13.23 -0.59
CA LEU A 108 5.61 -12.14 -0.13
C LEU A 108 5.84 -11.92 1.36
N GLN A 109 6.26 -10.72 1.74
CA GLN A 109 6.29 -10.28 3.12
C GLN A 109 5.19 -9.23 3.30
N TYR A 110 4.32 -9.44 4.28
CA TYR A 110 3.24 -8.52 4.60
C TYR A 110 3.36 -8.08 6.05
N GLN A 111 3.18 -6.79 6.27
CA GLN A 111 3.01 -6.18 7.57
C GLN A 111 1.94 -5.10 7.46
N GLY A 112 1.01 -5.07 8.41
CA GLY A 112 -0.07 -4.08 8.42
C GLY A 112 -0.62 -3.85 9.80
N ASP A 113 -1.12 -2.62 10.00
CA ASP A 113 -1.87 -2.21 11.18
C ASP A 113 -3.33 -2.02 10.79
N LEU A 114 -4.22 -2.67 11.53
CA LEU A 114 -5.67 -2.45 11.45
C LEU A 114 -6.08 -1.62 12.65
N ILE A 115 -6.63 -0.44 12.37
CA ILE A 115 -7.08 0.51 13.39
C ILE A 115 -8.54 0.81 13.08
N GLY A 116 -9.43 0.48 14.01
CA GLY A 116 -10.85 0.80 13.95
C GLY A 116 -11.15 2.01 14.83
N GLU A 117 -11.69 3.06 14.21
CA GLU A 117 -12.09 4.26 14.93
C GLU A 117 -13.34 3.99 15.79
N PRO A 118 -13.48 4.64 16.96
CA PRO A 118 -14.64 4.50 17.85
C PRO A 118 -15.97 4.94 17.27
#